data_AF-A0A8S9RAU1-F1
#
_entry.id   AF-A0A8S9RAU1-F1
#
_cell.length_a   1.000
_cell.length_b   1.000
_cell.length_c   1.000
_cell.angle_alpha   90.00
_cell.angle_beta   90.00
_cell.angle_gamma   90.00
#
_symmetry.space_group_name_H-M   'P 1'
#
loop_
_entity.id
_entity.type
_entity.pdbx_description
1 polymer ?
#
loop_
_entity_poly.entity_id
_entity_poly.type
_entity_poly.pdbx_seq_one_letter_code
_entity_poly.pdbx_strand_id
1 'polypeptide(L)'
;MQESYWEEHDWIRLYMEIAFFNRDRWLNHNLSDLKILNVVVETEENLPYETVLESFRNVLVYIRYDQDLGADGVCKHIAIVRRTVEPTTHCVCLFGESLLVPDSE
;
A
#
# COMPACT_ATOMS: atom_id res chain seq x y z
N MET A 1 9.94 1.19 6.42
CA MET A 1 9.98 2.67 6.41
C MET A 1 9.73 3.18 7.82
N GLN A 2 10.13 4.41 8.17
CA GLN A 2 9.65 5.04 9.41
C GLN A 2 8.23 5.58 9.20
N GLU A 3 7.42 5.57 10.26
CA GLU A 3 5.99 5.88 10.21
C GLU A 3 5.68 7.28 9.65
N SER A 4 6.42 8.30 10.09
CA SER A 4 6.25 9.69 9.64
C SER A 4 6.27 9.84 8.12
N TYR A 5 7.04 9.00 7.43
CA TYR A 5 7.18 9.12 5.99
C TYR A 5 5.94 8.68 5.20
N TRP A 6 5.22 7.63 5.63
CA TRP A 6 3.98 7.24 4.94
C TRP A 6 2.77 8.03 5.43
N GLU A 7 2.86 8.69 6.58
CA GLU A 7 1.86 9.65 7.04
C GLU A 7 1.90 10.94 6.20
N GLU A 8 3.11 11.40 5.83
CA GLU A 8 3.30 12.58 4.97
C GLU A 8 2.98 12.33 3.49
N HIS A 9 3.00 11.06 3.05
CA HIS A 9 2.80 10.67 1.64
C HIS A 9 1.54 9.82 1.46
N ASP A 10 0.41 10.50 1.28
CA ASP A 10 -0.94 9.93 1.21
C ASP A 10 -1.15 8.89 0.10
N TRP A 11 -0.35 8.92 -0.97
CA TRP A 11 -0.43 7.95 -2.06
C TRP A 11 -0.20 6.51 -1.60
N ILE A 12 0.57 6.29 -0.52
CA ILE A 12 0.76 4.96 0.08
C ILE A 12 -0.56 4.46 0.64
N ARG A 13 -1.26 5.32 1.40
CA ARG A 13 -2.60 5.03 1.93
C ARG A 13 -3.58 4.77 0.79
N LEU A 14 -3.55 5.58 -0.27
CA LEU A 14 -4.40 5.37 -1.45
C LEU A 14 -4.18 3.98 -2.09
N TYR A 15 -2.93 3.52 -2.21
CA TYR A 15 -2.64 2.20 -2.81
C TYR A 15 -3.15 1.06 -1.93
N MET A 16 -3.03 1.19 -0.61
CA MET A 16 -3.64 0.26 0.35
C MET A 16 -5.17 0.22 0.21
N GLU A 17 -5.83 1.38 0.16
CA GLU A 17 -7.29 1.47 0.07
C GLU A 17 -7.82 0.87 -1.24
N ILE A 18 -7.16 1.13 -2.37
CA ILE A 18 -7.49 0.51 -3.67
C ILE A 18 -7.30 -1.02 -3.60
N ALA A 19 -6.20 -1.49 -3.02
CA ALA A 19 -5.94 -2.91 -2.87
C ALA A 19 -7.02 -3.59 -2.01
N PHE A 20 -7.38 -2.98 -0.87
CA PHE A 20 -8.44 -3.45 0.01
C PHE A 20 -9.80 -3.52 -0.71
N PHE A 21 -10.17 -2.45 -1.42
CA PHE A 21 -11.41 -2.37 -2.20
C PHE A 21 -11.52 -3.47 -3.26
N ASN A 22 -10.41 -3.81 -3.94
CA ASN A 22 -10.42 -4.82 -4.99
C ASN A 22 -10.54 -6.27 -4.48
N ARG A 23 -10.43 -6.52 -3.17
CA ARG A 23 -10.60 -7.86 -2.60
C ARG A 23 -12.05 -8.32 -2.65
N ASP A 24 -12.99 -7.43 -2.34
CA ASP A 24 -14.41 -7.66 -2.51
C ASP A 24 -15.15 -6.33 -2.66
N ARG A 25 -15.43 -5.96 -3.91
CA ARG A 25 -16.01 -4.66 -4.29
C ARG A 25 -17.49 -4.51 -3.92
N TRP A 26 -18.12 -5.55 -3.40
CA TRP A 26 -19.54 -5.55 -3.03
C TRP A 26 -19.78 -5.16 -1.57
N LEU A 27 -18.73 -5.09 -0.76
CA LEU A 27 -18.82 -4.70 0.65
C LEU A 27 -18.93 -3.18 0.81
N ASN A 28 -19.57 -2.76 1.90
CA ASN A 28 -19.51 -1.36 2.33
C ASN A 28 -18.21 -1.13 3.10
N HIS A 29 -17.19 -0.66 2.40
CA HIS A 29 -15.87 -0.45 2.98
C HIS A 29 -15.83 0.80 3.86
N ASN A 30 -15.44 0.62 5.12
CA ASN A 30 -15.03 1.72 5.98
C ASN A 30 -13.50 1.81 5.99
N LEU A 31 -12.95 2.77 5.27
CA LEU A 31 -11.49 2.91 5.14
C LEU A 31 -10.82 3.41 6.43
N SER A 32 -11.59 3.92 7.40
CA SER A 32 -11.06 4.32 8.71
C SER A 32 -10.67 3.12 9.59
N ASP A 33 -11.17 1.92 9.26
CA ASP A 33 -10.81 0.67 9.95
C ASP A 33 -9.41 0.17 9.54
N LEU A 34 -8.78 0.79 8.53
CA LEU A 34 -7.49 0.37 7.99
C LEU A 34 -6.33 1.11 8.67
N LYS A 35 -5.40 0.35 9.24
CA LYS A 35 -4.19 0.86 9.88
C LYS A 35 -2.93 0.30 9.22
N ILE A 36 -2.12 1.17 8.62
CA ILE A 36 -0.79 0.82 8.10
C ILE A 36 0.12 0.48 9.29
N LEU A 37 0.83 -0.65 9.19
CA LEU A 37 1.78 -1.09 10.21
C LEU A 37 3.23 -1.01 9.72
N ASN A 38 3.47 -1.33 8.45
CA ASN A 38 4.79 -1.28 7.86
C ASN A 38 4.70 -1.10 6.35
N VAL A 39 5.68 -0.39 5.79
CA VAL A 39 5.80 -0.14 4.36
C VAL A 39 7.24 -0.40 3.93
N VAL A 40 7.39 -1.11 2.83
CA VAL A 40 8.65 -1.28 2.10
C VAL A 40 8.44 -0.78 0.68
N VAL A 41 9.38 0.03 0.19
CA VAL A 41 9.41 0.41 -1.22
C VAL A 41 10.72 -0.05 -1.83
N GLU A 42 10.59 -0.76 -2.93
CA GLU A 42 11.67 -1.26 -3.75
C GLU A 42 11.74 -0.44 -5.04
N THR A 43 12.95 -0.06 -5.42
CA THR A 43 13.26 0.70 -6.63
C THR A 43 14.37 0.02 -7.41
N GLU A 44 14.38 0.21 -8.73
CA GLU A 44 15.42 -0.33 -9.62
C GLU A 44 16.80 0.33 -9.37
N GLU A 45 16.79 1.54 -8.82
CA GLU A 45 17.98 2.35 -8.54
C GLU A 45 18.16 2.57 -7.05
N ASN A 46 19.41 2.69 -6.61
CA ASN A 46 19.76 3.04 -5.23
C ASN A 46 19.65 4.56 -5.04
N LEU A 47 18.48 5.05 -4.62
CA LEU A 47 18.19 6.47 -4.42
C LEU A 47 17.97 6.81 -2.94
N PRO A 48 18.18 8.10 -2.56
CA PRO A 48 17.71 8.61 -1.28
C PRO A 48 16.21 8.41 -1.13
N TYR A 49 15.81 8.15 0.11
CA TYR A 49 14.46 7.78 0.44
C TYR A 49 13.44 8.88 0.10
N GLU A 50 13.81 10.14 0.36
CA GLU A 50 12.99 11.32 0.06
C GLU A 50 12.67 11.38 -1.44
N THR A 51 13.66 11.10 -2.29
CA THR A 51 13.47 11.05 -3.74
C THR A 51 12.51 9.94 -4.16
N VAL A 52 12.55 8.78 -3.49
CA VAL A 52 11.65 7.66 -3.80
C VAL A 52 10.19 8.02 -3.52
N LEU A 53 9.93 8.79 -2.46
CA LEU A 53 8.57 9.16 -2.05
C LEU A 53 8.00 10.37 -2.79
N GLU A 54 8.83 11.37 -3.09
CA GLU A 54 8.40 12.61 -3.74
C GLU A 54 8.32 12.47 -5.27
N SER A 55 9.12 11.56 -5.86
CA SER A 55 9.17 11.45 -7.32
C SER A 55 8.13 10.49 -7.90
N PHE A 56 7.58 10.89 -9.03
CA PHE A 56 6.63 10.10 -9.79
C PHE A 56 7.36 9.09 -10.67
N ARG A 57 7.81 7.99 -10.05
CA ARG A 57 8.69 6.98 -10.65
C ARG A 57 8.18 5.54 -10.50
N ASN A 58 8.86 4.61 -11.17
CA ASN A 58 8.64 3.17 -10.96
C ASN A 58 8.99 2.77 -9.52
N VAL A 59 8.04 2.14 -8.84
CA VAL A 59 8.21 1.63 -7.48
C VAL A 59 7.43 0.33 -7.32
N LEU A 60 7.94 -0.57 -6.48
CA LEU A 60 7.20 -1.71 -5.96
C LEU A 60 6.99 -1.52 -4.46
N VAL A 61 5.73 -1.51 -4.04
CA VAL A 61 5.30 -1.09 -2.71
C VAL A 61 4.69 -2.28 -2.00
N TYR A 62 5.22 -2.62 -0.84
CA TYR A 62 4.68 -3.65 0.05
C TYR A 62 4.11 -2.94 1.28
N ILE A 63 2.81 -3.13 1.52
CA ILE A 63 2.08 -2.45 2.59
C ILE A 63 1.48 -3.52 3.50
N ARG A 64 2.00 -3.64 4.72
CA ARG A 64 1.39 -4.46 5.77
C ARG A 64 0.41 -3.58 6.54
N TYR A 65 -0.85 -3.97 6.60
CA TYR A 65 -1.89 -3.22 7.28
C TYR A 65 -2.89 -4.15 7.98
N ASP A 66 -3.47 -3.68 9.07
CA ASP A 66 -4.56 -4.37 9.75
C ASP A 66 -5.89 -3.69 9.41
N GLN A 67 -6.94 -4.48 9.39
CA GLN A 67 -8.33 -4.03 9.33
C GLN A 67 -8.97 -4.33 10.68
N ASP A 68 -9.52 -3.30 11.32
CA ASP A 68 -10.35 -3.44 12.53
C ASP A 68 -11.69 -4.11 12.18
N LEU A 69 -12.02 -5.20 12.87
CA LEU A 69 -13.30 -5.91 12.79
C LEU A 69 -14.15 -5.67 14.06
N GLY A 70 -13.77 -4.71 14.90
CA GLY A 70 -14.42 -4.40 16.16
C GLY A 70 -14.22 -5.51 17.18
N ALA A 71 -15.32 -6.06 17.67
CA ALA A 71 -15.29 -7.12 18.69
C ALA A 71 -14.62 -8.42 18.20
N ASP A 72 -14.58 -8.64 16.89
CA ASP A 72 -14.02 -9.84 16.25
C ASP A 72 -12.49 -9.74 16.06
N GLY A 73 -11.86 -8.65 16.52
CA GLY A 73 -10.41 -8.46 16.48
C GLY A 73 -9.94 -7.76 15.20
N VAL A 74 -8.79 -8.19 14.67
CA VAL A 74 -8.18 -7.59 13.48
C VAL A 74 -7.93 -8.61 12.39
N CYS A 75 -8.19 -8.25 11.14
CA CYS A 75 -7.78 -9.01 9.98
C CYS A 75 -6.46 -8.46 9.43
N LYS A 76 -5.46 -9.33 9.25
CA LYS A 76 -4.12 -8.95 8.87
C LYS A 76 -3.93 -9.07 7.36
N HIS A 77 -3.52 -7.97 6.70
CA HIS A 77 -3.37 -7.90 5.26
C HIS A 77 -1.97 -7.47 4.82
N ILE A 78 -1.60 -7.89 3.61
CA ILE A 78 -0.49 -7.35 2.84
C ILE A 78 -1.01 -6.94 1.45
N ALA A 79 -0.77 -5.70 1.04
CA ALA A 79 -0.91 -5.27 -0.35
C ALA A 79 0.47 -5.17 -0.99
N ILE A 80 0.60 -5.71 -2.21
CA ILE A 80 1.80 -5.58 -3.04
C ILE A 80 1.39 -4.85 -4.30
N VAL A 81 1.90 -3.63 -4.51
CA VAL A 81 1.49 -2.75 -5.60
C VAL A 81 2.71 -2.29 -6.38
N ARG A 82 2.77 -2.67 -7.66
CA ARG A 82 3.72 -2.14 -8.63
C ARG A 82 3.12 -0.91 -9.29
N ARG A 83 3.84 0.21 -9.21
CA ARG A 83 3.59 1.40 -10.02
C ARG A 83 4.62 1.47 -11.13
N THR A 84 4.15 1.57 -12.37
CA THR A 84 5.00 1.88 -13.52
C THR A 84 4.56 3.20 -14.15
N VAL A 85 5.52 4.07 -14.45
CA VAL A 85 5.31 5.37 -15.08
C VAL A 85 5.97 5.33 -16.45
N GLU A 86 5.18 5.58 -17.50
CA GLU A 86 5.73 5.64 -18.86
C GLU A 86 6.58 6.92 -19.01
N PRO A 87 7.83 6.85 -19.50
CA PRO A 87 8.76 8.00 -19.47
C PRO A 87 8.36 9.20 -20.33
N THR A 88 7.54 9.02 -21.36
CA THR A 88 7.20 10.02 -22.38
C THR A 88 5.88 10.74 -22.09
N THR A 89 4.85 9.98 -21.74
CA THR A 89 3.47 10.41 -21.51
C THR A 89 3.17 10.59 -20.03
N HIS A 90 4.03 10.06 -19.16
CA HIS A 90 3.81 10.00 -17.71
C HIS A 90 2.52 9.27 -17.31
N CYS A 91 1.98 8.42 -18.21
CA CYS A 91 0.87 7.54 -17.85
C CYS A 91 1.28 6.57 -16.75
N VAL A 92 0.36 6.34 -15.81
CA VAL A 92 0.56 5.41 -14.69
C VAL A 92 -0.22 4.15 -14.90
N CYS A 93 0.45 3.02 -14.69
CA CYS A 93 -0.20 1.74 -14.47
C CYS A 93 0.07 1.29 -13.03
N LEU A 94 -1.00 0.87 -12.34
CA LEU A 94 -0.94 0.20 -11.05
C LEU A 94 -1.32 -1.26 -11.27
N PHE A 95 -0.43 -2.16 -10.90
CA PHE A 95 -0.69 -3.59 -10.86
C PHE A 95 -0.52 -4.06 -9.42
N GLY A 96 -1.54 -4.69 -8.85
CA GLY A 96 -1.54 -5.01 -7.43
C GLY A 96 -2.17 -6.36 -7.11
N GLU A 97 -1.66 -6.96 -6.03
CA GLU A 97 -2.15 -8.19 -5.44
C GLU A 97 -2.35 -7.99 -3.93
N SER A 98 -3.27 -8.76 -3.34
CA SER A 98 -3.60 -8.69 -1.91
C SER A 98 -3.53 -10.07 -1.28
N LEU A 99 -2.89 -10.16 -0.13
CA LEU A 99 -2.67 -11.39 0.63
C LEU A 99 -3.18 -11.23 2.05
N LEU A 100 -3.67 -12.33 2.62
CA LEU A 100 -3.93 -12.44 4.06
C LEU A 100 -2.66 -12.92 4.75
N VAL A 101 -2.39 -12.38 5.95
CA VAL A 101 -1.34 -12.90 6.82
C VAL A 101 -1.98 -13.93 7.76
N PRO A 102 -1.49 -15.18 7.78
CA PRO A 102 -1.97 -16.18 8.71
C PRO A 102 -1.80 -15.71 10.16
N ASP A 103 -2.72 -16.09 11.03
CA ASP A 103 -2.47 -16.02 12.45
C ASP A 103 -1.34 -17.01 12.79
N SER A 104 -0.24 -16.49 13.32
CA SER A 104 0.84 -17.32 13.84
C SER A 104 0.29 -18.20 14.96
N GLU A 105 0.51 -19.51 14.89
CA GLU A 105 0.30 -20.45 16.01
C GLU A 105 1.14 -20.09 17.23
#